data_AF-A0A9Q9WUK3-F1
#
_entry.id   AF-A0A9Q9WUK3-F1
#
_cell.length_a   1.000
_cell.length_b   1.000
_cell.length_c   1.000
_cell.angle_alpha   90.00
_cell.angle_beta   90.00
_cell.angle_gamma   90.00
#
_symmetry.space_group_name_H-M   'P 1'
#
loop_
_entity.id
_entity.type
_entity.pdbx_description
1 polymer ?
#
loop_
_entity_poly.entity_id
_entity_poly.type
_entity_poly.pdbx_seq_one_letter_code
_entity_poly.pdbx_strand_id
1 'polypeptide(L)'
;MCLCSTIHTAHTGDTIQRRVKDEDGHWVLWDISVPPAVKEYNRCMGGVDLSDALISYYKVIHNTQKWYFMDIAIVNAFLLYKVITKGKGQVPMHQKAFRETLVEELSAVAAVDRPAPSPTPHRAHHKPVHISGDRTTGRLRCRHCHAKTPVNCSSCDVPLCFLPSRDCYNEWHVANNL
;
A
#
# COMPACT_ATOMS: atom_id res chain seq x y z
N MET A 1 -4.65 42.10 6.38
CA MET A 1 -4.81 41.11 5.29
C MET A 1 -5.41 41.85 4.11
N CYS A 2 -4.75 41.86 2.96
CA CYS A 2 -5.31 42.44 1.73
C CYS A 2 -5.78 41.28 0.85
N LEU A 3 -7.03 41.36 0.37
CA LEU A 3 -7.63 40.38 -0.50
C LEU A 3 -7.92 41.05 -1.85
N CYS A 4 -7.51 40.42 -2.94
CA CYS A 4 -7.79 40.89 -4.30
C CYS A 4 -8.84 39.97 -4.93
N SER A 5 -9.84 40.55 -5.59
CA SER A 5 -10.83 39.81 -6.38
C SER A 5 -11.01 40.49 -7.73
N THR A 6 -11.17 39.68 -8.77
CA THR A 6 -11.49 40.13 -10.14
C THR A 6 -12.99 40.07 -10.46
N ILE A 7 -13.81 39.57 -9.53
CA ILE A 7 -15.24 39.27 -9.74
C ILE A 7 -16.13 40.13 -8.85
N HIS A 8 -15.71 40.37 -7.60
CA HIS A 8 -16.52 41.08 -6.62
C HIS A 8 -16.27 42.58 -6.61
N THR A 9 -17.34 43.36 -6.41
CA THR A 9 -17.24 44.80 -6.12
C THR A 9 -16.64 45.02 -4.72
N ALA A 10 -16.04 46.19 -4.51
CA ALA A 10 -15.34 46.51 -3.26
C ALA A 10 -16.26 46.59 -2.03
N HIS A 11 -17.56 46.85 -2.21
CA HIS A 11 -18.53 46.97 -1.12
C HIS A 11 -19.95 46.63 -1.59
N THR A 12 -20.71 45.88 -0.79
CA THR A 12 -22.13 45.53 -1.05
C THR A 12 -23.02 45.64 0.18
N GLY A 13 -22.53 46.20 1.29
CA GLY A 13 -23.33 46.38 2.51
C GLY A 13 -23.64 45.09 3.28
N ASP A 14 -23.10 43.94 2.87
CA ASP A 14 -23.19 42.69 3.64
C ASP A 14 -22.56 42.86 5.03
N THR A 15 -23.23 42.33 6.06
CA THR A 15 -22.72 42.28 7.44
C THR A 15 -22.64 40.85 7.96
N ILE A 16 -21.72 40.62 8.90
CA ILE A 16 -21.65 39.40 9.70
C ILE A 16 -21.69 39.75 11.19
N GLN A 17 -22.36 38.94 11.98
CA GLN A 17 -22.34 39.08 13.44
C GLN A 17 -21.07 38.47 14.01
N ARG A 18 -20.33 39.27 14.77
CA ARG A 18 -19.15 38.84 15.49
C ARG A 18 -19.27 39.19 16.96
N ARG A 19 -18.78 38.30 17.82
CA ARG A 19 -18.64 38.62 19.25
C ARG A 19 -17.46 39.56 19.43
N VAL A 20 -17.72 40.73 19.98
CA VAL A 20 -16.71 41.73 20.32
C VAL A 20 -16.82 42.00 21.81
N LYS A 21 -15.70 42.26 22.47
CA LYS A 21 -15.74 42.73 23.86
C LYS A 21 -16.05 44.22 23.86
N ASP A 22 -17.06 44.58 24.62
CA ASP A 22 -17.37 45.97 24.93
C ASP A 22 -16.31 46.56 25.88
N GLU A 23 -16.33 47.87 26.08
CA GLU A 23 -15.41 48.59 26.98
C GLU A 23 -15.49 48.06 28.42
N ASP A 24 -16.67 47.58 28.83
CA ASP A 24 -16.92 46.95 30.13
C ASP A 24 -16.51 45.46 30.19
N GLY A 25 -15.93 44.91 29.12
CA GLY A 25 -15.44 43.53 29.06
C GLY A 25 -16.49 42.46 28.80
N HIS A 26 -17.76 42.85 28.63
CA HIS A 26 -18.85 41.96 28.25
C HIS A 26 -18.78 41.58 26.77
N TRP A 27 -19.17 40.34 26.43
CA TRP A 27 -19.26 39.91 25.04
C TRP A 27 -20.58 40.36 24.42
N VAL A 28 -20.52 41.25 23.44
CA VAL A 28 -21.67 41.73 22.67
C VAL A 28 -21.61 41.23 21.23
N LEU A 29 -22.77 41.02 20.61
CA LEU A 29 -22.87 40.73 19.17
C LEU A 29 -22.86 42.05 18.42
N TRP A 30 -21.91 42.20 17.49
CA TRP A 30 -21.75 43.38 16.67
C TRP A 30 -21.82 43.02 15.20
N ASP A 31 -22.55 43.82 14.42
CA ASP A 31 -22.62 43.69 12.97
C ASP A 31 -21.45 44.42 12.32
N ILE A 32 -20.57 43.63 11.69
CA ILE A 32 -19.38 44.13 11.00
C ILE A 32 -19.62 43.99 9.50
N SER A 33 -19.44 45.09 8.75
CA SER A 33 -19.51 45.03 7.29
C SER A 33 -18.35 44.20 6.73
N VAL A 34 -18.69 43.26 5.85
CA VAL A 34 -17.74 42.35 5.21
C VAL A 34 -17.85 42.48 3.69
N PRO A 35 -16.73 42.72 2.98
CA PRO A 35 -16.73 42.68 1.52
C PRO A 35 -17.12 41.28 1.00
N PRO A 36 -17.89 41.18 -0.10
CA PRO A 36 -18.26 39.90 -0.70
C PRO A 36 -17.08 38.98 -0.96
N ALA A 37 -15.97 39.56 -1.42
CA ALA A 37 -14.76 38.82 -1.71
C ALA A 37 -14.25 38.06 -0.48
N VAL A 38 -14.31 38.66 0.72
CA VAL A 38 -13.87 38.03 1.97
C VAL A 38 -14.83 36.92 2.38
N LYS A 39 -16.14 37.15 2.22
CA LYS A 39 -17.18 36.15 2.52
C LYS A 39 -17.05 34.92 1.64
N GLU A 40 -16.90 35.13 0.33
CA GLU A 40 -16.72 34.07 -0.67
C GLU A 40 -15.39 33.33 -0.44
N TYR A 41 -14.30 34.06 -0.21
CA TYR A 41 -13.00 33.47 0.13
C TYR A 41 -13.11 32.55 1.33
N ASN A 42 -13.64 33.03 2.46
CA ASN A 42 -13.79 32.21 3.66
C ASN A 42 -14.72 30.99 3.45
N ARG A 43 -15.70 31.08 2.55
CA ARG A 43 -16.58 29.96 2.21
C ARG A 43 -15.85 28.88 1.41
N CYS A 44 -14.96 29.28 0.51
CA CYS A 44 -14.26 28.37 -0.41
C CYS A 44 -12.87 27.93 0.09
N MET A 45 -12.32 28.65 1.07
CA MET A 45 -11.07 28.29 1.75
C MET A 45 -11.24 27.05 2.62
N GLY A 46 -10.13 26.32 2.82
CA GLY A 46 -10.10 25.12 3.66
C GLY A 46 -10.44 23.82 2.94
N GLY A 47 -10.76 23.86 1.64
CA GLY A 47 -10.95 22.63 0.84
C GLY A 47 -9.67 21.77 0.76
N VAL A 48 -8.51 22.42 0.65
CA VAL A 48 -7.19 21.74 0.66
C VAL A 48 -6.93 21.14 2.04
N ASP A 49 -7.08 21.92 3.12
CA ASP A 49 -6.86 21.45 4.49
C ASP A 49 -7.76 20.26 4.85
N LEU A 50 -9.02 20.29 4.38
CA LEU A 50 -9.95 19.18 4.58
C LEU A 50 -9.51 17.91 3.83
N SER A 51 -9.04 18.05 2.59
CA SER A 51 -8.48 16.94 1.82
C SER A 51 -7.24 16.38 2.51
N ASP A 52 -6.33 17.24 2.95
CA ASP A 52 -5.11 16.85 3.65
C ASP A 52 -5.42 16.13 4.97
N ALA A 53 -6.43 16.59 5.72
CA ALA A 53 -6.92 15.89 6.90
C ALA A 53 -7.47 14.49 6.56
N LEU A 54 -8.29 14.37 5.50
CA LEU A 54 -8.85 13.09 5.05
C LEU A 54 -7.78 12.09 4.58
N ILE A 55 -6.69 12.60 3.98
CA ILE A 55 -5.51 11.80 3.63
C ILE A 55 -4.78 11.40 4.91
N SER A 56 -4.53 12.34 5.81
CA SER A 56 -3.76 12.12 7.03
C SER A 56 -4.37 11.07 7.97
N TYR A 57 -5.70 10.96 8.04
CA TYR A 57 -6.36 9.99 8.93
C TYR A 57 -6.03 8.52 8.63
N TYR A 58 -5.77 8.19 7.36
CA TYR A 58 -5.52 6.82 6.91
C TYR A 58 -4.27 6.73 6.04
N LYS A 59 -3.30 7.61 6.29
CA LYS A 59 -2.06 7.68 5.52
C LYS A 59 -1.26 6.40 5.70
N VAL A 60 -1.06 5.66 4.62
CA VAL A 60 -0.19 4.48 4.63
C VAL A 60 1.25 4.98 4.47
N ILE A 61 2.04 4.87 5.55
CA ILE A 61 3.42 5.37 5.55
C ILE A 61 4.26 4.45 4.66
N HIS A 62 4.59 4.93 3.46
CA HIS A 62 5.54 4.28 2.56
C HIS A 62 6.68 5.24 2.23
N ASN A 63 7.91 4.71 2.22
CA ASN A 63 9.15 5.48 2.08
C ASN A 63 9.42 6.08 0.70
N THR A 64 8.45 6.07 -0.23
CA THR A 64 8.68 6.47 -1.63
C THR A 64 7.67 7.51 -2.11
N GLN A 65 8.14 8.53 -2.83
CA GLN A 65 7.33 9.66 -3.32
C GLN A 65 6.22 9.28 -4.32
N LYS A 66 6.10 8.04 -4.79
CA LYS A 66 5.16 7.70 -5.88
C LYS A 66 3.72 7.47 -5.41
N TRP A 67 3.47 7.41 -4.10
CA TRP A 67 2.20 6.92 -3.56
C TRP A 67 1.17 8.02 -3.24
N TYR A 68 1.54 9.31 -3.28
CA TYR A 68 0.61 10.40 -2.97
C TYR A 68 -0.61 10.44 -3.90
N PHE A 69 -0.45 10.04 -5.16
CA PHE A 69 -1.55 9.98 -6.12
C PHE A 69 -2.62 8.94 -5.72
N MET A 70 -2.23 7.83 -5.09
CA MET A 70 -3.17 6.81 -4.65
C MET A 70 -4.04 7.32 -3.50
N ASP A 71 -3.43 7.97 -2.51
CA ASP A 71 -4.19 8.54 -1.39
C ASP A 71 -5.20 9.59 -1.87
N ILE A 72 -4.78 10.47 -2.80
CA ILE A 72 -5.67 11.45 -3.44
C ILE A 72 -6.80 10.76 -4.19
N ALA A 73 -6.50 9.73 -4.99
CA ALA A 73 -7.50 8.99 -5.75
C ALA A 73 -8.54 8.31 -4.83
N ILE A 74 -8.09 7.70 -3.72
CA ILE A 74 -8.98 7.05 -2.75
C ILE A 74 -9.89 8.07 -2.07
N VAL A 75 -9.36 9.23 -1.65
CA VAL A 75 -10.17 10.29 -1.04
C VAL A 75 -11.19 10.85 -2.05
N ASN A 76 -10.79 11.08 -3.29
CA ASN A 76 -11.70 11.55 -4.34
C ASN A 76 -12.80 10.53 -4.63
N ALA A 77 -12.47 9.25 -4.75
CA ALA A 77 -13.45 8.18 -4.92
C ALA A 77 -14.44 8.13 -3.74
N PHE A 78 -13.96 8.30 -2.51
CA PHE A 78 -14.81 8.35 -1.32
C PHE A 78 -15.77 9.57 -1.33
N LEU A 79 -15.29 10.75 -1.74
CA LEU A 79 -16.14 11.94 -1.87
C LEU A 79 -17.25 11.73 -2.92
N LEU A 80 -16.90 11.16 -4.08
CA LEU A 80 -17.87 10.81 -5.12
C LEU A 80 -18.89 9.78 -4.61
N TYR A 81 -18.44 8.73 -3.93
CA TYR A 81 -19.33 7.75 -3.30
C TYR A 81 -20.31 8.40 -2.32
N LYS A 82 -19.86 9.35 -1.49
CA LYS A 82 -20.74 10.08 -0.57
C LYS A 82 -21.80 10.88 -1.31
N VAL A 83 -21.43 11.57 -2.39
CA VAL A 83 -22.37 12.36 -3.20
C VAL A 83 -23.42 11.45 -3.82
N ILE A 84 -23.01 10.35 -4.45
CA ILE A 84 -23.91 9.40 -5.13
C ILE A 84 -24.86 8.74 -4.12
N THR A 85 -24.35 8.27 -2.99
CA THR A 85 -25.13 7.56 -1.97
C THR A 85 -26.16 8.49 -1.32
N LYS A 86 -25.78 9.73 -1.01
CA LYS A 86 -26.72 10.75 -0.54
C LYS A 86 -27.77 11.11 -1.58
N GLY A 87 -27.39 11.19 -2.86
CA GLY A 87 -28.34 11.41 -3.96
C GLY A 87 -29.38 10.30 -4.09
N LYS A 88 -29.05 9.08 -3.66
CA LYS A 88 -29.98 7.94 -3.56
C LYS A 88 -30.78 7.91 -2.25
N GLY A 89 -30.65 8.90 -1.37
CA GLY A 89 -31.32 8.95 -0.07
C GLY A 89 -30.74 8.00 0.97
N GLN A 90 -29.56 7.42 0.72
CA GLN A 90 -28.91 6.48 1.62
C GLN A 90 -27.87 7.19 2.49
N VAL A 91 -27.63 6.63 3.69
CA VAL A 91 -26.56 7.10 4.57
C VAL A 91 -25.24 6.52 4.06
N PRO A 92 -24.28 7.35 3.61
CA PRO A 92 -22.99 6.85 3.16
C PRO A 92 -22.19 6.26 4.33
N MET A 93 -21.46 5.18 4.05
CA MET A 93 -20.56 4.59 5.02
C MET A 93 -19.40 5.54 5.39
N HIS A 94 -18.79 5.30 6.55
CA HIS A 94 -17.62 6.04 7.01
C HIS A 94 -16.36 5.66 6.20
N GLN A 95 -15.37 6.56 6.19
CA GLN A 95 -14.17 6.41 5.35
C GLN A 95 -13.40 5.10 5.58
N LYS A 96 -13.34 4.61 6.82
CA LYS A 96 -12.70 3.32 7.16
C LYS A 96 -13.39 2.16 6.45
N ALA A 97 -14.71 2.04 6.60
CA ALA A 97 -15.50 0.98 5.98
C ALA A 97 -15.39 1.02 4.45
N PHE A 98 -15.41 2.23 3.86
CA PHE A 98 -15.21 2.39 2.42
C PHE A 98 -13.85 1.86 1.95
N ARG A 99 -12.77 2.14 2.69
CA ARG A 99 -11.44 1.63 2.37
C ARG A 99 -11.34 0.11 2.53
N GLU A 100 -11.97 -0.46 3.57
CA GLU A 100 -12.01 -1.91 3.78
C GLU A 100 -12.71 -2.61 2.61
N THR A 101 -13.91 -2.14 2.22
CA THR A 101 -14.63 -2.67 1.05
C THR A 101 -13.83 -2.50 -0.24
N LEU A 102 -13.20 -1.35 -0.45
CA LEU A 102 -12.36 -1.12 -1.63
C LEU A 102 -11.20 -2.12 -1.73
N VAL A 103 -10.55 -2.44 -0.60
CA VAL A 103 -9.45 -3.43 -0.56
C VAL A 103 -9.97 -4.82 -0.89
N GLU A 104 -11.12 -5.22 -0.37
CA GLU A 104 -11.74 -6.53 -0.66
C GLU A 104 -12.08 -6.66 -2.15
N GLU A 105 -12.74 -5.65 -2.73
CA GLU A 105 -13.10 -5.62 -4.15
C GLU A 105 -11.88 -5.67 -5.06
N LEU A 106 -10.86 -4.85 -4.79
CA LEU A 106 -9.62 -4.86 -5.58
C LEU A 106 -8.85 -6.17 -5.47
N SER A 107 -8.84 -6.80 -4.28
CA SER A 107 -8.20 -8.09 -4.05
C SER A 107 -8.89 -9.21 -4.83
N ALA A 108 -10.22 -9.17 -4.91
CA ALA A 108 -11.00 -10.13 -5.68
C ALA A 108 -10.70 -10.01 -7.19
N VAL A 109 -10.64 -8.79 -7.73
CA VAL A 109 -10.29 -8.56 -9.15
C VAL A 109 -8.88 -9.07 -9.46
N ALA A 110 -7.91 -8.77 -8.60
CA ALA A 110 -6.53 -9.23 -8.78
C ALA A 110 -6.39 -10.77 -8.75
N ALA A 111 -7.31 -11.48 -8.08
CA ALA A 111 -7.33 -12.93 -8.06
C ALA A 111 -7.88 -13.54 -9.36
N VAL A 112 -8.77 -12.83 -10.08
CA VAL A 112 -9.36 -13.27 -11.36
C VAL A 112 -8.39 -13.06 -12.52
N ASP A 113 -7.62 -11.96 -12.49
CA ASP A 113 -6.66 -11.61 -13.55
C ASP A 113 -5.27 -12.23 -13.38
N ARG A 114 -5.04 -13.03 -12.32
CA ARG A 114 -3.84 -13.86 -12.24
C ARG A 114 -4.06 -15.13 -13.05
N PRO A 115 -3.28 -15.36 -14.13
CA PRO A 115 -3.01 -16.73 -14.52
C PRO A 115 -2.52 -17.45 -13.26
N ALA A 116 -2.98 -18.68 -13.03
CA ALA A 116 -2.45 -19.54 -11.97
C ALA A 116 -0.93 -19.33 -11.90
N PRO A 117 -0.35 -19.10 -10.70
CA PRO A 117 1.07 -18.83 -10.61
C PRO A 117 1.77 -19.90 -11.42
N SER A 118 2.40 -19.50 -12.53
CA SER A 118 3.37 -20.37 -13.18
C SER A 118 4.27 -20.81 -12.05
N PRO A 119 4.51 -22.12 -11.87
CA PRO A 119 5.37 -22.57 -10.80
C PRO A 119 6.64 -21.75 -10.97
N THR A 120 6.92 -20.87 -9.98
CA THR A 120 8.25 -20.31 -9.79
C THR A 120 9.19 -21.45 -10.09
N PRO A 121 10.21 -21.32 -10.96
CA PRO A 121 11.09 -22.44 -11.25
C PRO A 121 11.50 -22.95 -9.89
N HIS A 122 10.97 -24.11 -9.52
CA HIS A 122 11.19 -24.66 -8.20
C HIS A 122 12.70 -24.72 -8.17
N ARG A 123 13.36 -23.90 -7.35
CA ARG A 123 14.68 -24.27 -6.88
C ARG A 123 14.39 -25.55 -6.14
N ALA A 124 14.48 -26.67 -6.86
CA ALA A 124 14.26 -27.97 -6.29
C ALA A 124 15.22 -27.98 -5.10
N HIS A 125 14.70 -28.21 -3.89
CA HIS A 125 15.55 -28.20 -2.72
C HIS A 125 16.48 -29.41 -2.83
N HIS A 126 17.63 -29.21 -3.46
CA HIS A 126 18.68 -30.19 -3.61
C HIS A 126 19.19 -30.49 -2.20
N LYS A 127 18.79 -31.65 -1.67
CA LYS A 127 19.23 -32.13 -0.36
C LYS A 127 20.02 -33.43 -0.50
N PRO A 128 21.16 -33.57 0.20
CA PRO A 128 21.86 -34.85 0.27
C PRO A 128 21.06 -35.85 1.12
N VAL A 129 20.89 -37.05 0.60
CA VAL A 129 20.23 -38.19 1.26
C VAL A 129 21.14 -39.42 1.20
N HIS A 130 21.08 -40.28 2.22
CA HIS A 130 21.80 -41.55 2.21
C HIS A 130 21.02 -42.61 1.42
N ILE A 131 21.70 -43.31 0.53
CA ILE A 131 21.11 -44.34 -0.37
C ILE A 131 20.57 -45.53 0.45
N SER A 132 21.22 -45.85 1.55
CA SER A 132 20.84 -46.93 2.46
C SER A 132 21.22 -46.56 3.90
N GLY A 133 20.48 -47.10 4.87
CA GLY A 133 20.77 -46.94 6.30
C GLY A 133 21.95 -47.79 6.80
N ASP A 134 22.46 -48.70 5.96
CA ASP A 134 23.56 -49.60 6.30
C ASP A 134 24.87 -49.16 5.62
N ARG A 135 25.96 -49.11 6.38
CA ARG A 135 27.22 -48.44 6.01
C ARG A 135 27.93 -49.09 4.82
N THR A 136 27.60 -50.33 4.47
CA THR A 136 28.34 -51.15 3.50
C THR A 136 27.57 -51.54 2.23
N THR A 137 26.25 -51.55 2.27
CA THR A 137 25.37 -51.99 1.18
C THR A 137 24.82 -50.79 0.41
N GLY A 138 24.78 -50.84 -0.93
CA GLY A 138 24.12 -49.81 -1.76
C GLY A 138 24.95 -48.58 -2.12
N ARG A 139 26.28 -48.55 -1.89
CA ARG A 139 27.13 -47.42 -2.34
C ARG A 139 27.25 -47.39 -3.87
N LEU A 140 26.97 -46.24 -4.46
CA LEU A 140 27.11 -45.99 -5.90
C LEU A 140 28.41 -45.24 -6.21
N ARG A 141 28.82 -45.20 -7.48
CA ARG A 141 29.96 -44.39 -7.91
C ARG A 141 29.53 -42.93 -8.07
N CYS A 142 30.27 -42.02 -7.45
CA CYS A 142 30.03 -40.59 -7.56
C CYS A 142 30.08 -40.14 -9.03
N ARG A 143 29.11 -39.34 -9.47
CA ARG A 143 29.06 -38.83 -10.85
C ARG A 143 30.25 -37.93 -11.21
N HIS A 144 30.82 -37.24 -10.23
CA HIS A 144 31.89 -36.27 -10.41
C HIS A 144 33.29 -36.90 -10.31
N CYS A 145 33.58 -37.65 -9.24
CA CYS A 145 34.92 -38.21 -8.98
C CYS A 145 35.02 -39.74 -9.10
N HIS A 146 33.92 -40.42 -9.44
CA HIS A 146 33.83 -41.89 -9.63
C HIS A 146 34.16 -42.76 -8.41
N ALA A 147 34.49 -42.17 -7.27
CA ALA A 147 34.67 -42.86 -5.99
C ALA A 147 33.33 -43.38 -5.42
N LYS A 148 33.36 -44.42 -4.59
CA LYS A 148 32.14 -44.95 -3.96
C LYS A 148 31.58 -43.95 -2.93
N THR A 149 30.31 -43.59 -3.05
CA THR A 149 29.58 -42.70 -2.14
C THR A 149 28.29 -43.36 -1.64
N PRO A 150 27.92 -43.18 -0.36
CA PRO A 150 26.62 -43.56 0.16
C PRO A 150 25.58 -42.44 0.04
N VAL A 151 25.94 -41.29 -0.56
CA VAL A 151 25.09 -40.08 -0.63
C VAL A 151 24.60 -39.85 -2.06
N ASN A 152 23.34 -39.46 -2.17
CA ASN A 152 22.64 -39.11 -3.40
C ASN A 152 21.91 -37.76 -3.21
N CYS A 153 21.64 -37.05 -4.29
CA CYS A 153 20.76 -35.89 -4.26
C CYS A 153 19.31 -36.32 -4.45
N SER A 154 18.40 -35.95 -3.54
CA SER A 154 16.98 -36.35 -3.62
C SER A 154 16.26 -35.81 -4.86
N SER A 155 16.71 -34.67 -5.40
CA SER A 155 16.05 -33.99 -6.52
C SER A 155 16.66 -34.37 -7.87
N CYS A 156 17.96 -34.64 -7.92
CA CYS A 156 18.66 -34.98 -9.15
C CYS A 156 18.82 -36.49 -9.36
N ASP A 157 18.63 -37.28 -8.30
CA ASP A 157 18.91 -38.72 -8.27
C ASP A 157 20.33 -39.07 -8.78
N VAL A 158 21.30 -38.20 -8.50
CA VAL A 158 22.72 -38.42 -8.82
C VAL A 158 23.58 -38.69 -7.57
N PRO A 159 24.33 -39.81 -7.54
CA PRO A 159 25.23 -40.09 -6.44
C PRO A 159 26.40 -39.10 -6.42
N LEU A 160 26.55 -38.37 -5.32
CA LEU A 160 27.59 -37.34 -5.14
C LEU A 160 28.27 -37.52 -3.78
N CYS A 161 29.56 -37.20 -3.69
CA CYS A 161 30.27 -37.20 -2.41
C CYS A 161 29.88 -35.96 -1.59
N PHE A 162 29.56 -36.17 -0.32
CA PHE A 162 29.32 -35.12 0.65
C PHE A 162 30.14 -35.41 1.91
N LEU A 163 31.45 -35.16 1.82
CA LEU A 163 32.44 -35.36 2.88
C LEU A 163 33.31 -34.10 2.99
N PRO A 164 33.84 -33.75 4.17
CA PRO A 164 34.69 -32.55 4.33
C PRO A 164 35.90 -32.50 3.39
N SER A 165 36.46 -33.66 3.03
CA SER A 165 37.60 -33.77 2.12
C SER A 165 37.22 -33.88 0.63
N ARG A 166 35.94 -34.13 0.33
CA ARG A 166 35.42 -34.37 -1.03
C ARG A 166 33.97 -33.90 -1.12
N ASP A 167 33.79 -32.64 -1.51
CA ASP A 167 32.48 -31.99 -1.61
C ASP A 167 32.01 -31.87 -3.07
N CYS A 168 31.95 -33.03 -3.74
CA CYS A 168 31.45 -33.10 -5.13
C CYS A 168 29.97 -32.73 -5.23
N TYR A 169 29.24 -32.76 -4.11
CA TYR A 169 27.84 -32.35 -4.05
C TYR A 169 27.68 -30.88 -4.44
N ASN A 170 28.37 -29.98 -3.75
CA ASN A 170 28.26 -28.54 -4.02
C ASN A 170 28.87 -28.16 -5.38
N GLU A 171 30.03 -28.73 -5.72
CA GLU A 171 30.69 -28.49 -7.01
C GLU A 171 29.77 -28.82 -8.20
N TRP A 172 29.08 -29.96 -8.15
CA TRP A 172 28.21 -30.40 -9.23
C TRP A 172 26.94 -29.56 -9.35
N HIS A 173 26.30 -29.18 -8.24
CA HIS A 173 25.08 -28.34 -8.29
C HIS A 173 25.39 -26.92 -8.79
N VAL A 174 26.50 -26.32 -8.34
CA VAL A 174 26.97 -25.01 -8.84
C VAL A 174 27.28 -25.06 -10.34
N ALA A 175 27.98 -26.10 -10.80
CA ALA A 175 28.31 -26.25 -12.23
C ALA A 175 27.08 -26.43 -13.13
N ASN A 176 25.97 -26.96 -12.59
CA ASN A 176 24.73 -27.20 -13.34
C ASN A 176 23.64 -26.13 -13.11
N ASN A 177 23.94 -25.03 -12.39
CA ASN A 177 22.99 -23.98 -12.00
C ASN A 177 21.76 -24.51 -11.22
N LEU A 178 22.00 -25.45 -10.29
CA LEU A 178 20.99 -26.10 -9.46
C LEU A 178 21.14 -25.72 -7.97
#